data_AF-A0AAX3G265-F1
#
_entry.id   AF-A0AAX3G265-F1
#
_cell.length_a   1.000
_cell.length_b   1.000
_cell.length_c   1.000
_cell.angle_alpha   90.00
_cell.angle_beta   90.00
_cell.angle_gamma   90.00
#
_symmetry.space_group_name_H-M   'P 1'
#
loop_
_entity.id
_entity.type
_entity.pdbx_description
1 polymer ?
#
loop_
_entity_poly.entity_id
_entity_poly.type
_entity_poly.pdbx_seq_one_letter_code
_entity_poly.pdbx_strand_id
1 'polypeptide(L)'
;MDAALLEELGDEVEIEGFDEPVKGFMSVPWQQPKVGTINTGLRQPVFSVRVGDAAGIKEGQYLVCDLAPADGGGRYVIAKRDPDGTGWINFALREVR
;
A
#
# COMPACT_ATOMS: atom_id res chain seq x y z
N MET A 1 -18.16 -11.35 -1.24
CA MET A 1 -17.90 -11.25 -2.69
C MET A 1 -16.59 -10.46 -2.90
N ASP A 2 -15.55 -10.76 -2.12
CA ASP A 2 -14.42 -9.82 -1.89
C ASP A 2 -13.09 -10.57 -1.67
N ALA A 3 -12.98 -11.81 -2.15
CA ALA A 3 -11.74 -12.61 -2.12
C ALA A 3 -11.18 -12.77 -3.53
N ALA A 4 -12.04 -13.13 -4.49
CA ALA A 4 -11.68 -13.25 -5.91
C ALA A 4 -11.15 -11.95 -6.54
N LEU A 5 -11.65 -10.77 -6.10
CA LEU A 5 -11.17 -9.48 -6.61
C LEU A 5 -9.76 -9.14 -6.07
N LEU A 6 -9.40 -9.61 -4.88
CA LEU A 6 -8.06 -9.43 -4.32
C LEU A 6 -7.05 -10.34 -5.03
N GLU A 7 -7.49 -11.52 -5.47
CA GLU A 7 -6.67 -12.44 -6.25
C GLU A 7 -6.41 -11.94 -7.67
N GLU A 8 -7.38 -11.25 -8.29
CA GLU A 8 -7.31 -10.74 -9.68
C GLU A 8 -6.72 -9.31 -9.79
N LEU A 9 -6.90 -8.47 -8.77
CA LEU A 9 -6.63 -7.02 -8.81
C LEU A 9 -5.83 -6.50 -7.61
N GLY A 10 -5.44 -7.37 -6.68
CA GLY A 10 -4.59 -6.99 -5.55
C GLY A 10 -3.17 -6.74 -6.01
N ASP A 11 -2.63 -5.57 -5.65
CA ASP A 11 -1.23 -5.26 -5.85
C ASP A 11 -0.39 -6.07 -4.87
N GLU A 12 0.60 -6.74 -5.41
CA GLU A 12 1.48 -7.61 -4.66
C GLU A 12 2.70 -6.81 -4.20
N VAL A 13 2.89 -6.73 -2.88
CA VAL A 13 4.01 -5.98 -2.30
C VAL A 13 4.87 -6.89 -1.42
N GLU A 14 6.17 -6.76 -1.56
CA GLU A 14 7.13 -7.46 -0.73
C GLU A 14 7.39 -6.64 0.53
N ILE A 15 7.25 -7.24 1.71
CA ILE A 15 7.47 -6.58 2.99
C ILE A 15 8.64 -7.25 3.69
N GLU A 16 9.57 -6.45 4.20
CA GLU A 16 10.71 -6.96 4.97
C GLU A 16 10.21 -7.80 6.14
N GLY A 17 10.71 -9.04 6.25
CA GLY A 17 10.28 -10.00 7.27
C GLY A 17 9.10 -10.90 6.88
N PHE A 18 8.54 -10.74 5.69
CA PHE A 18 7.59 -11.67 5.07
C PHE A 18 8.29 -12.41 3.94
N ASP A 19 8.16 -13.74 3.93
CA ASP A 19 8.69 -14.59 2.84
C ASP A 19 7.74 -14.61 1.65
N GLU A 20 6.44 -14.40 1.92
CA GLU A 20 5.39 -14.33 0.91
C GLU A 20 5.00 -12.86 0.65
N PRO A 21 4.82 -12.50 -0.63
CA PRO A 21 4.33 -11.19 -0.99
C PRO A 21 2.92 -10.95 -0.41
N VAL A 22 2.71 -9.77 0.15
CA VAL A 22 1.43 -9.39 0.73
C VAL A 22 0.56 -8.76 -0.33
N LYS A 23 -0.64 -9.29 -0.54
CA LYS A 23 -1.63 -8.69 -1.44
C LYS A 23 -2.40 -7.59 -0.73
N GLY A 24 -2.38 -6.40 -1.30
CA GLY A 24 -3.14 -5.27 -0.77
C GLY A 24 -3.54 -4.29 -1.85
N PHE A 25 -4.06 -3.15 -1.41
CA PHE A 25 -4.37 -2.04 -2.28
C PHE A 25 -3.47 -0.88 -1.92
N MET A 26 -2.65 -0.47 -2.89
CA MET A 26 -1.87 0.74 -2.74
C MET A 26 -2.69 1.93 -3.22
N SER A 27 -3.06 2.78 -2.28
CA SER A 27 -3.79 4.01 -2.58
C SER A 27 -2.78 5.14 -2.77
N VAL A 28 -2.48 5.41 -4.03
CA VAL A 28 -1.61 6.52 -4.44
C VAL A 28 -2.44 7.73 -4.89
N PRO A 29 -2.49 8.79 -4.08
CA PRO A 29 -3.39 9.93 -4.33
C PRO A 29 -3.02 10.79 -5.57
N TRP A 30 -1.93 10.46 -6.28
CA TRP A 30 -1.53 11.08 -7.54
C TRP A 30 -2.00 10.31 -8.79
N GLN A 31 -2.53 9.10 -8.67
CA GLN A 31 -3.04 8.27 -9.77
C GLN A 31 -4.56 8.48 -9.96
N GLN A 32 -5.05 9.73 -9.89
CA GLN A 32 -6.41 10.02 -10.33
C GLN A 32 -6.46 10.03 -11.86
N PRO A 33 -7.47 9.41 -12.50
CA PRO A 33 -7.69 9.59 -13.93
C PRO A 33 -7.90 11.09 -14.22
N LYS A 34 -7.27 11.59 -15.29
CA LYS A 34 -7.29 12.98 -15.76
C LYS A 34 -8.72 13.50 -15.96
N VAL A 35 -9.41 13.89 -14.89
CA VAL A 35 -10.60 14.74 -14.94
C VAL A 35 -10.46 15.83 -13.89
N GLY A 36 -10.07 17.01 -14.35
CA GLY A 36 -9.93 18.22 -13.52
C GLY A 36 -8.60 18.31 -12.79
N THR A 37 -7.84 19.35 -13.13
CA THR A 37 -6.62 19.79 -12.45
C THR A 37 -6.85 19.91 -10.94
N ILE A 38 -6.36 18.95 -10.15
CA ILE A 38 -6.19 19.12 -8.71
C ILE A 38 -4.70 18.96 -8.42
N ASN A 39 -4.05 20.12 -8.41
CA ASN A 39 -2.73 20.32 -7.84
C ASN A 39 -2.81 19.92 -6.36
N THR A 40 -2.30 18.75 -5.97
CA THR A 40 -2.14 18.48 -4.54
C THR A 40 -0.76 17.98 -4.20
N GLY A 41 -0.05 18.82 -3.47
CA GLY A 41 1.28 18.58 -2.96
C GLY A 41 1.37 17.27 -2.19
N LEU A 42 2.41 16.51 -2.54
CA LEU A 42 3.07 15.49 -1.72
C LEU A 42 2.14 14.79 -0.71
N ARG A 43 1.15 14.07 -1.21
CA ARG A 43 0.30 13.23 -0.36
C ARG A 43 1.01 11.87 -0.23
N GLN A 44 1.19 11.41 1.00
CA GLN A 44 1.89 10.16 1.32
C GLN A 44 1.14 8.96 0.70
N PRO A 45 1.85 7.97 0.12
CA PRO A 45 1.24 6.71 -0.27
C PRO A 45 0.62 6.01 0.94
N VAL A 46 -0.56 5.43 0.78
CA VAL A 46 -1.21 4.64 1.83
C VAL A 46 -1.39 3.22 1.31
N PHE A 47 -0.93 2.23 2.06
CA PHE A 47 -1.12 0.82 1.73
C PHE A 47 -2.19 0.22 2.64
N SER A 48 -3.30 -0.20 2.05
CA SER A 48 -4.40 -0.84 2.76
C SER A 48 -4.39 -2.33 2.51
N VAL A 49 -4.30 -3.11 3.58
CA VAL A 49 -4.28 -4.57 3.54
C VAL A 49 -5.19 -5.15 4.62
N ARG A 50 -5.64 -6.39 4.42
CA ARG A 50 -6.45 -7.11 5.41
C ARG A 50 -5.69 -7.31 6.71
N VAL A 51 -6.42 -7.28 7.82
CA VAL A 51 -5.85 -7.54 9.16
C VAL A 51 -5.20 -8.92 9.29
N GLY A 52 -5.66 -9.92 8.51
CA GLY A 52 -5.10 -11.27 8.48
C GLY A 52 -3.69 -11.30 7.88
N ASP A 53 -3.52 -10.70 6.70
CA ASP A 53 -2.22 -10.61 6.03
C ASP A 53 -1.30 -9.55 6.66
N ALA A 54 -1.88 -8.53 7.30
CA ALA A 54 -1.13 -7.53 8.04
C ALA A 54 -0.59 -8.03 9.39
N ALA A 55 -0.94 -9.26 9.79
CA ALA A 55 -0.51 -9.87 11.04
C ALA A 55 1.01 -10.13 11.01
N GLY A 56 1.78 -9.18 11.53
CA GLY A 56 3.24 -9.25 11.58
C GLY A 56 3.92 -8.00 11.03
N ILE A 57 3.20 -7.18 10.27
CA ILE A 57 3.72 -5.92 9.73
C ILE A 57 3.93 -4.92 10.87
N LYS A 58 5.13 -4.35 10.93
CA LYS A 58 5.52 -3.36 11.93
C LYS A 58 5.91 -2.04 11.28
N GLU A 59 5.74 -0.96 12.05
CA GLU A 59 6.27 0.35 11.69
C GLU A 59 7.81 0.29 11.64
N GLY A 60 8.39 0.92 10.63
CA GLY A 60 9.83 0.89 10.34
C GLY A 60 10.27 -0.19 9.37
N GLN A 61 9.41 -1.14 8.98
CA GLN A 61 9.74 -2.12 7.95
C GLN A 61 9.73 -1.50 6.56
N TYR A 62 10.57 -2.03 5.67
CA TYR A 62 10.56 -1.67 4.27
C TYR A 62 9.49 -2.45 3.53
N LEU A 63 8.78 -1.75 2.66
CA LEU A 63 7.81 -2.29 1.72
C LEU A 63 8.33 -1.97 0.33
N VAL A 64 8.52 -2.99 -0.49
CA VAL A 64 8.91 -2.87 -1.89
C VAL A 64 7.70 -3.25 -2.72
N CYS A 65 7.24 -2.30 -3.53
CA CYS A 65 6.15 -2.52 -4.46
C CYS A 65 6.75 -2.72 -5.86
N ASP A 66 6.52 -3.89 -6.47
CA ASP A 66 7.04 -4.25 -7.80
C ASP A 66 6.29 -3.57 -8.96
N LEU A 67 5.37 -2.65 -8.65
CA LEU A 67 4.69 -1.86 -9.65
C LEU A 67 5.62 -0.88 -10.37
N ALA A 68 5.12 -0.31 -11.47
CA ALA A 68 5.82 0.79 -12.11
C ALA A 68 5.86 2.01 -11.17
N PRO A 69 6.97 2.77 -11.13
CA PRO A 69 7.07 3.96 -10.29
C PRO A 69 6.04 5.05 -10.66
N ALA A 70 5.51 5.03 -11.88
CA ALA A 70 4.40 5.89 -12.29
C ALA A 70 3.07 5.55 -11.57
N ASP A 71 2.87 4.27 -11.25
CA ASP A 71 1.74 3.73 -10.50
C ASP A 71 2.05 3.66 -8.99
N GLY A 72 3.21 4.20 -8.59
CA GLY A 72 3.67 4.27 -7.20
C GLY A 72 4.48 3.06 -6.73
N GLY A 73 5.00 2.25 -7.64
CA GLY A 73 5.98 1.24 -7.30
C GLY A 73 7.33 1.83 -6.88
N GLY A 74 8.08 1.06 -6.10
CA GLY A 74 9.32 1.51 -5.49
C GLY A 74 9.46 1.06 -4.04
N ARG A 75 10.47 1.60 -3.36
CA ARG A 75 10.78 1.27 -1.97
C ARG A 75 10.22 2.31 -1.02
N TYR A 76 9.43 1.83 -0.08
CA TYR A 76 8.78 2.61 0.96
C TYR A 76 9.16 2.07 2.33
N VAL A 77 9.06 2.92 3.35
CA VAL A 77 9.11 2.51 4.74
C VAL A 77 7.75 2.76 5.39
N ILE A 78 7.31 1.83 6.20
CA ILE A 78 6.06 1.95 6.95
C ILE A 78 6.28 2.98 8.05
N ALA A 79 5.74 4.18 7.85
CA ALA A 79 5.88 5.28 8.80
C ALA A 79 4.87 5.17 9.95
N LYS A 80 3.65 4.71 9.66
CA LYS A 80 2.61 4.54 10.66
C LYS A 80 1.63 3.43 10.28
N ARG A 81 1.12 2.70 11.28
CA ARG A 81 0.01 1.75 11.10
C ARG A 81 -1.29 2.30 11.71
N ASP A 82 -2.39 2.20 10.98
CA ASP A 82 -3.69 2.67 11.41
C ASP A 82 -4.77 1.60 11.12
N PRO A 83 -5.19 0.81 12.12
CA PRO A 83 -6.22 -0.19 11.93
C PRO A 83 -7.61 0.46 11.91
N ASP A 84 -8.31 0.40 10.78
CA ASP A 84 -9.63 1.01 10.58
C ASP A 84 -10.74 0.32 11.38
N GLY A 85 -10.49 -0.88 11.92
CA GLY A 85 -11.47 -1.65 12.71
C GLY A 85 -12.49 -2.42 11.86
N THR A 86 -12.58 -2.13 10.56
CA THR A 86 -13.40 -2.85 9.56
C THR A 86 -12.75 -4.15 9.06
N GLY A 87 -11.61 -4.57 9.65
CA GLY A 87 -10.81 -5.71 9.19
C GLY A 87 -9.77 -5.36 8.12
N TRP A 88 -9.49 -4.06 7.95
CA TRP A 88 -8.42 -3.51 7.13
C TRP A 88 -7.47 -2.68 8.00
N ILE A 89 -6.20 -2.65 7.61
CA ILE A 89 -5.18 -1.80 8.21
C ILE A 89 -4.60 -0.92 7.12
N ASN A 90 -4.56 0.38 7.41
CA ASN A 90 -3.99 1.39 6.56
C ASN A 90 -2.59 1.74 7.07
N PHE A 91 -1.60 1.52 6.23
CA PHE A 91 -0.21 1.85 6.51
C PHE A 91 0.14 3.14 5.78
N ALA A 92 0.51 4.17 6.54
CA ALA A 92 1.08 5.37 5.97
C ALA A 92 2.52 5.06 5.55
N LEU A 93 2.79 5.16 4.25
CA LEU A 93 4.09 4.90 3.68
C LEU A 93 4.88 6.20 3.53
N ARG A 94 6.20 6.07 3.63
CA ARG A 94 7.15 7.14 3.31
C ARG A 94 8.14 6.64 2.27
N GLU A 95 8.29 7.38 1.19
CA GLU A 95 9.28 7.07 0.15
C GLU A 95 10.69 7.13 0.73
N VAL A 96 11.50 6.12 0.45
CA VAL A 96 12.91 6.08 0.84
C VAL A 96 13.72 6.22 -0.44
N ARG A 97 14.32 7.39 -0.64
CA ARG A 97 15.15 7.72 -1.79
C ARG A 97 16.63 7.57 -1.49
#